data_AF-A0A9P9IJ14-F1
#
_entry.id   AF-A0A9P9IJ14-F1
#
_cell.length_a   1.000
_cell.length_b   1.000
_cell.length_c   1.000
_cell.angle_alpha   90.00
_cell.angle_beta   90.00
_cell.angle_gamma   90.00
#
_symmetry.space_group_name_H-M   'P 1'
#
loop_
_entity.id
_entity.type
_entity.pdbx_description
1 polymer ?
#
loop_
_entity_poly.entity_id
_entity_poly.type
_entity_poly.pdbx_seq_one_letter_code
_entity_poly.pdbx_strand_id
1 'polypeptide(L)'
;MALWLIPGIPGSVSGDFVKDVNSVDPASSAVGDDEDLEGPNGSVLVTPRIKSVASQLVEHSDILHIEPMGDANAQTLLRRELGGEVDEDMAVELATALEFMPLALVQAAA
;
A
#
# COMPACT_ATOMS: atom_id res chain seq x y z
N MET A 1 5.65 -12.87 -26.27
CA MET A 1 6.66 -11.89 -26.70
C MET A 1 5.99 -10.52 -26.70
N ALA A 2 6.19 -9.71 -25.65
CA ALA A 2 5.83 -8.31 -25.62
C ALA A 2 6.74 -7.61 -24.61
N LEU A 3 7.71 -6.89 -25.15
CA LEU A 3 8.75 -6.16 -24.44
C LEU A 3 8.16 -4.79 -24.03
N TRP A 4 7.93 -4.57 -22.74
CA TRP A 4 7.58 -3.24 -22.23
C TRP A 4 8.88 -2.46 -21.98
N LEU A 5 9.18 -1.56 -22.90
CA LEU A 5 10.24 -0.56 -22.80
C LEU A 5 9.68 0.66 -22.06
N ILE A 6 10.14 0.92 -20.83
CA ILE A 6 9.97 2.23 -20.19
C ILE A 6 11.33 2.93 -20.21
N PRO A 7 11.53 3.97 -21.04
CA PRO A 7 12.70 4.82 -20.95
C PRO A 7 12.43 5.95 -19.94
N GLY A 8 13.35 6.12 -18.98
CA GLY A 8 13.53 7.40 -18.30
C GLY A 8 13.18 7.45 -16.81
N ILE A 9 14.02 6.84 -15.98
CA ILE A 9 14.37 7.42 -14.67
C ILE A 9 15.89 7.25 -14.47
N PRO A 10 16.70 8.30 -14.69
CA PRO A 10 18.07 8.33 -14.20
C PRO A 10 18.06 8.88 -12.78
N GLY A 11 18.38 8.04 -11.81
CA GLY A 11 18.44 8.43 -10.41
C GLY A 11 19.20 7.40 -9.59
N SER A 12 20.51 7.34 -9.83
CA SER A 12 21.46 6.58 -9.03
C SER A 12 21.44 7.13 -7.59
N VAL A 13 20.90 6.38 -6.63
CA VAL A 13 21.16 6.64 -5.21
C VAL A 13 22.39 5.83 -4.80
N SER A 14 23.55 6.41 -5.13
CA SER A 14 24.83 6.05 -4.53
C SER A 14 24.74 6.32 -3.04
N GLY A 15 25.10 5.32 -2.24
CA GLY A 15 25.09 5.44 -0.79
C GLY A 15 26.11 6.48 -0.33
N ASP A 16 25.69 7.30 0.63
CA ASP A 16 26.58 8.06 1.52
C ASP A 16 26.03 7.95 2.94
N PHE A 17 26.28 6.77 3.52
CA PHE A 17 26.44 6.61 4.96
C PHE A 17 27.80 7.19 5.33
N VAL A 18 27.93 8.51 5.50
CA VAL A 18 29.06 9.10 6.22
C VAL A 18 28.58 10.34 6.97
N LYS A 19 28.75 10.28 8.30
CA LYS A 19 28.63 11.38 9.24
C LYS A 19 29.77 12.38 9.00
N ASP A 20 29.44 13.62 8.67
CA ASP A 20 30.37 14.72 8.90
C ASP A 20 30.11 15.33 10.28
N VAL A 21 30.89 14.84 11.24
CA VAL A 21 31.14 15.48 12.53
C VAL A 21 32.27 16.49 12.32
N ASN A 22 32.03 17.74 12.77
CA ASN A 22 32.93 18.89 12.88
C ASN A 22 32.98 19.90 11.71
N SER A 23 32.12 20.92 11.82
CA SER A 23 32.61 22.31 11.83
C SER A 23 31.76 23.10 12.83
N VAL A 24 32.33 23.40 14.01
CA VAL A 24 31.73 24.31 15.00
C VAL A 24 32.24 25.71 14.69
N ASP A 25 31.38 26.58 14.19
CA ASP A 25 31.62 28.03 14.16
C ASP A 25 31.10 28.65 15.47
N PRO A 26 31.96 29.27 16.31
CA PRO A 26 31.55 29.80 17.60
C PRO A 26 31.18 31.29 17.49
N ALA A 27 30.13 31.65 16.75
CA ALA A 27 29.44 32.94 16.89
C ALA A 27 28.22 33.06 15.96
N SER A 28 27.09 32.48 16.34
CA SER A 28 25.80 33.06 15.96
C SER A 28 24.74 32.63 16.95
N SER A 29 24.58 33.46 17.98
CA SER A 29 23.43 33.43 18.86
C SER A 29 22.20 33.92 18.09
N ALA A 30 21.58 33.02 17.33
CA ALA A 30 20.16 33.10 17.04
C ALA A 30 19.53 31.99 17.88
N VAL A 31 19.10 32.36 19.09
CA VAL A 31 18.02 31.65 19.78
C VAL A 31 16.78 31.96 18.94
N GLY A 32 16.60 31.20 17.87
CA GLY A 32 15.31 31.04 17.21
C GLY A 32 14.70 29.83 17.87
N ASP A 33 13.55 30.02 18.48
CA ASP A 33 12.74 28.95 19.02
C ASP A 33 12.41 27.98 17.87
N ASP A 34 13.16 26.88 17.76
CA ASP A 34 12.76 25.69 17.00
C ASP A 34 11.56 25.08 17.74
N GLU A 35 10.43 25.80 17.69
CA GLU A 35 9.12 25.24 17.98
C GLU A 35 8.84 24.28 16.82
N ASP A 36 9.16 23.00 17.04
CA ASP A 36 8.70 21.89 16.23
C ASP A 36 7.25 22.15 15.81
N LEU A 37 7.01 22.39 14.52
CA LEU A 37 5.68 22.56 13.95
C LEU A 37 5.00 21.18 13.84
N GLU A 38 4.98 20.42 14.92
CA GLU A 38 4.15 19.23 15.07
C GLU A 38 2.72 19.68 15.37
N GLY A 39 2.05 20.17 14.32
CA GLY A 39 0.61 20.38 14.35
C GLY A 39 -0.09 19.06 14.71
N PRO A 40 -0.85 18.97 15.82
CA PRO A 40 -1.06 17.70 16.53
C PRO A 40 -2.02 16.68 15.88
N ASN A 41 -2.40 16.80 14.60
CA ASN A 41 -3.56 16.08 14.05
C ASN A 41 -3.39 15.49 12.63
N GLY A 42 -2.17 15.17 12.19
CA GLY A 42 -1.96 14.45 10.93
C GLY A 42 -1.96 12.94 11.12
N SER A 43 -2.72 12.18 10.31
CA SER A 43 -2.64 10.72 10.26
C SER A 43 -2.18 10.24 8.88
N VAL A 44 -1.27 9.27 8.84
CA VAL A 44 -0.79 8.64 7.59
C VAL A 44 -1.21 7.18 7.58
N LEU A 45 -1.91 6.75 6.52
CA LEU A 45 -2.25 5.35 6.28
C LEU A 45 -1.24 4.74 5.32
N VAL A 46 -0.57 3.67 5.76
CA VAL A 46 0.37 2.90 4.92
C VAL A 46 -0.23 1.52 4.69
N THR A 47 -0.19 1.04 3.44
CA THR A 47 -0.68 -0.29 3.06
C THR A 47 0.50 -1.20 2.65
N PRO A 48 1.19 -1.82 3.61
CA PRO A 48 2.24 -2.78 3.32
C PRO A 48 1.64 -4.12 2.88
N ARG A 49 2.22 -4.75 1.86
CA ARG A 49 1.86 -6.12 1.46
C ARG A 49 2.39 -7.19 2.42
N ILE A 50 3.41 -6.85 3.21
CA ILE A 50 4.14 -7.79 4.06
C ILE A 50 3.94 -7.41 5.53
N LYS A 51 3.42 -8.34 6.33
CA LYS A 51 3.14 -8.13 7.76
C LYS A 51 4.38 -7.71 8.57
N SER A 52 5.56 -8.22 8.24
CA SER A 52 6.80 -7.84 8.93
C SER A 52 7.16 -6.37 8.72
N VAL A 53 6.87 -5.80 7.54
CA VAL A 53 7.07 -4.38 7.26
C VAL A 53 6.09 -3.53 8.06
N ALA A 54 4.82 -3.94 8.14
CA ALA A 54 3.82 -3.26 8.99
C ALA A 54 4.27 -3.20 10.46
N SER A 55 4.78 -4.32 10.97
CA SER A 55 5.21 -4.46 12.37
C SER A 55 6.49 -3.68 12.71
N GLN A 56 7.24 -3.22 11.70
CA GLN A 56 8.38 -2.32 11.89
C GLN A 56 7.98 -0.84 11.91
N LEU A 57 6.81 -0.51 11.38
CA LEU A 57 6.34 0.87 11.24
C LEU A 57 5.36 1.29 12.35
N VAL A 58 4.50 0.37 12.79
CA VAL A 58 3.42 0.65 13.76
C VAL A 58 3.27 -0.48 14.78
N GLU A 59 2.62 -0.19 15.90
CA GLU A 59 2.26 -1.21 16.89
C GLU A 59 1.22 -2.18 16.32
N HIS A 60 1.17 -3.41 16.87
CA HIS A 60 0.27 -4.44 16.34
C HIS A 60 -1.21 -4.06 16.42
N SER A 61 -1.60 -3.25 17.41
CA SER A 61 -2.96 -2.72 17.59
C SER A 61 -3.39 -1.77 16.46
N ASP A 62 -2.42 -1.14 15.79
CA ASP A 62 -2.69 -0.18 14.72
C ASP A 62 -2.67 -0.84 13.34
N ILE A 63 -2.45 -2.16 13.28
CA ILE A 63 -2.47 -2.93 12.03
C ILE A 63 -3.88 -3.45 11.76
N LEU A 64 -4.49 -2.93 10.69
CA LEU A 64 -5.71 -3.49 10.14
C LEU A 64 -5.39 -4.64 9.18
N HIS A 65 -5.76 -5.87 9.56
CA HIS A 65 -5.65 -7.01 8.65
C HIS A 65 -6.82 -7.02 7.67
N ILE A 66 -6.52 -7.10 6.37
CA ILE A 66 -7.51 -7.19 5.32
C ILE A 66 -7.61 -8.65 4.89
N GLU A 67 -8.74 -9.28 5.20
CA GLU A 67 -9.07 -10.63 4.74
C GLU A 67 -9.53 -10.63 3.27
N PRO A 68 -9.52 -11.79 2.59
CA PRO A 68 -10.19 -11.96 1.32
C PRO A 68 -11.64 -11.48 1.35
N MET A 69 -12.22 -11.22 0.18
CA MET A 69 -13.60 -10.76 0.09
C MET A 69 -14.55 -11.83 0.63
N GLY A 70 -15.60 -11.43 1.35
CA GLY A 70 -16.64 -12.38 1.77
C GLY A 70 -17.51 -12.86 0.60
N ASP A 71 -18.14 -14.02 0.75
CA ASP A 71 -18.92 -14.70 -0.30
C ASP A 71 -19.96 -13.80 -0.98
N ALA A 72 -20.81 -13.12 -0.20
CA ALA A 72 -21.87 -12.26 -0.72
C ALA A 72 -21.30 -11.08 -1.53
N ASN A 73 -20.18 -10.52 -1.10
CA ASN A 73 -19.51 -9.42 -1.79
C ASN A 73 -18.85 -9.92 -3.08
N ALA A 74 -18.28 -11.13 -3.09
CA ALA A 74 -17.67 -11.72 -4.29
C ALA A 74 -18.71 -12.00 -5.37
N GLN A 75 -19.86 -12.57 -5.00
CA GLN A 75 -20.98 -12.79 -5.92
C GLN A 75 -21.52 -11.47 -6.47
N THR A 76 -21.67 -10.45 -5.60
CA THR A 76 -22.09 -9.11 -6.01
C THR A 76 -21.10 -8.49 -6.99
N LEU A 77 -19.81 -8.63 -6.75
CA LEU A 77 -18.75 -8.14 -7.63
C LEU A 77 -18.78 -8.85 -8.98
N LEU A 78 -18.87 -10.19 -9.01
CA LEU A 78 -18.97 -10.95 -10.25
C LEU A 78 -20.20 -10.56 -11.07
N ARG A 79 -21.38 -10.47 -10.44
CA ARG A 79 -22.60 -10.00 -11.11
C ARG A 79 -22.42 -8.61 -11.72
N ARG A 80 -21.73 -7.71 -11.02
CA ARG A 80 -21.44 -6.37 -11.52
C ARG A 80 -20.54 -6.40 -12.74
N GLU A 81 -19.43 -7.13 -12.69
CA GLU A 81 -18.46 -7.16 -13.80
C GLU A 81 -18.99 -7.93 -15.02
N LEU A 82 -19.82 -8.96 -14.81
CA LEU A 82 -20.41 -9.79 -15.87
C LEU A 82 -21.74 -9.25 -16.44
N GLY A 83 -22.27 -8.14 -15.92
CA GLY A 83 -23.46 -7.49 -16.48
C GLY A 83 -24.82 -7.98 -15.96
N GLY A 84 -24.87 -8.57 -14.76
CA GLY A 84 -26.10 -8.77 -13.96
C GLY A 84 -26.73 -10.15 -14.03
N GLU A 85 -26.57 -10.89 -15.14
CA GLU A 85 -27.03 -12.27 -15.26
C GLU A 85 -25.87 -13.25 -15.14
N VAL A 86 -25.60 -13.66 -13.90
CA VAL A 86 -24.72 -14.79 -13.59
C VAL A 86 -25.56 -15.78 -12.80
N ASP A 87 -25.51 -17.05 -13.21
CA ASP A 87 -26.08 -18.13 -12.42
C ASP A 87 -25.43 -18.16 -11.03
N GLU A 88 -26.23 -18.34 -9.97
CA GLU A 88 -25.73 -18.29 -8.59
C GLU A 88 -24.69 -19.40 -8.33
N ASP A 89 -24.94 -20.62 -8.82
CA ASP A 89 -24.03 -21.75 -8.59
C ASP A 89 -22.71 -21.52 -9.33
N MET A 90 -22.76 -21.00 -10.56
CA MET A 90 -21.57 -20.61 -11.32
C MET A 90 -20.81 -19.46 -10.65
N ALA A 91 -21.51 -18.47 -10.08
CA ALA A 91 -20.88 -17.36 -9.36
C ALA A 91 -20.16 -17.84 -8.09
N VAL A 92 -20.75 -18.77 -7.35
CA VAL A 92 -20.14 -19.38 -6.17
C VAL A 92 -18.92 -20.23 -6.55
N GLU A 93 -19.02 -21.04 -7.60
CA GLU A 93 -17.92 -21.88 -8.08
C GLU A 93 -16.72 -21.01 -8.52
N LEU A 94 -16.97 -19.98 -9.32
CA LEU A 94 -15.93 -19.05 -9.77
C LEU A 94 -15.32 -18.27 -8.61
N ALA A 95 -16.14 -17.78 -7.67
CA ALA A 95 -15.66 -17.06 -6.50
C ALA A 95 -14.76 -17.93 -5.62
N THR A 96 -15.13 -19.20 -5.44
CA THR A 96 -14.34 -20.19 -4.70
C THR A 96 -13.02 -20.51 -5.41
N ALA A 97 -13.07 -20.73 -6.73
CA ALA A 97 -11.88 -21.04 -7.54
C ALA A 97 -10.85 -19.90 -7.56
N LEU A 98 -11.32 -18.65 -7.41
CA LEU A 98 -10.49 -17.45 -7.35
C LEU A 98 -10.20 -17.01 -5.90
N GLU A 99 -10.44 -17.90 -4.93
CA GLU A 99 -10.16 -17.70 -3.51
C GLU A 99 -10.75 -16.39 -2.96
N PHE A 100 -11.89 -15.96 -3.53
CA PHE A 100 -12.56 -14.71 -3.21
C PHE A 100 -11.63 -13.48 -3.28
N MET A 101 -10.59 -13.53 -4.13
CA MET A 101 -9.68 -12.40 -4.33
C MET A 101 -10.30 -11.35 -5.25
N PRO A 102 -10.56 -10.11 -4.79
CA PRO A 102 -11.23 -9.07 -5.58
C PRO A 102 -10.65 -8.86 -6.98
N LEU A 103 -9.31 -8.78 -7.06
CA LEU A 103 -8.64 -8.51 -8.33
C LEU A 103 -8.76 -9.70 -9.29
N ALA A 104 -8.72 -10.93 -8.79
CA ALA A 104 -8.86 -12.13 -9.60
C ALA A 104 -10.28 -12.22 -10.20
N LEU A 105 -11.31 -11.90 -9.40
CA LEU A 105 -12.70 -11.87 -9.85
C LEU A 105 -12.92 -10.88 -10.99
N VAL A 106 -12.41 -9.65 -10.84
CA VAL A 106 -12.53 -8.62 -11.88
C VAL A 106 -11.75 -9.01 -13.14
N GLN A 107 -10.56 -9.59 -12.98
CA GLN A 107 -9.74 -10.03 -14.11
C GLN A 107 -10.34 -11.21 -14.88
N ALA A 108 -11.06 -12.10 -14.20
CA ALA A 108 -11.74 -13.22 -14.84
C ALA A 108 -13.00 -12.82 -15.61
N ALA A 109 -13.60 -11.67 -15.27
CA ALA A 109 -14.80 -11.15 -15.90
C ALA A 109 -14.55 -10.18 -17.07
N ALA A 110 -13.31 -9.74 -17.28
CA ALA A 110 -12.88 -8.80 -18.32
C ALA A 110 -12.54 -9.49 -19.66
#